data_AF-A0A6J4R7D0-F1
#
_entry.id   AF-A0A6J4R7D0-F1
#
_cell.length_a   1.000
_cell.length_b   1.000
_cell.length_c   1.000
_cell.angle_alpha   90.00
_cell.angle_beta   90.00
_cell.angle_gamma   90.00
#
_symmetry.space_group_name_H-M   'P 1'
#
loop_
_entity.id
_entity.type
_entity.pdbx_description
1 polymer ?
#
loop_
_entity_poly.entity_id
_entity_poly.type
_entity_poly.pdbx_seq_one_letter_code
_entity_poly.pdbx_strand_id
1 'polypeptide(L)'
;MLRGRLGIGEKDLERLLLRRGVGELEAGRCRCADCGRTPLVGEHVHRYGRGVTVCELCRAMRREPPERTDRVRHAEGGQTVRVKARLAA
;
A
#
# COMPACT_ATOMS: atom_id res chain seq x y z
N MET A 1 -38.39 23.35 -7.62
CA MET A 1 -37.44 22.22 -7.74
C MET A 1 -36.29 22.43 -6.74
N LEU A 2 -36.57 22.37 -5.44
CA LEU A 2 -35.54 22.49 -4.40
C LEU A 2 -35.00 21.09 -4.11
N ARG A 3 -33.87 20.73 -4.72
CA ARG A 3 -33.07 19.56 -4.33
C ARG A 3 -32.54 19.81 -2.91
N GLY A 4 -33.34 19.43 -1.93
CA GLY A 4 -32.95 19.45 -0.53
C GLY A 4 -31.72 18.59 -0.32
N ARG A 5 -30.67 19.23 0.21
CA ARG A 5 -29.55 18.58 0.90
C ARG A 5 -30.09 17.71 2.03
N LEU A 6 -30.49 16.48 1.74
CA LEU A 6 -30.57 15.47 2.78
C LEU A 6 -29.14 14.98 2.99
N GLY A 7 -28.52 15.46 4.06
CA GLY A 7 -27.24 14.91 4.51
C GLY A 7 -27.35 13.39 4.60
N ILE A 8 -26.26 12.70 4.26
CA ILE A 8 -26.18 11.25 4.41
C ILE A 8 -26.29 10.89 5.89
N GLY A 9 -27.06 9.85 6.22
CA GLY A 9 -27.17 9.36 7.58
C GLY A 9 -25.83 8.80 8.07
N GLU A 10 -25.65 8.72 9.39
CA GLU A 10 -24.41 8.25 10.04
C GLU A 10 -23.92 6.90 9.46
N LYS A 11 -24.82 5.92 9.32
CA LYS A 11 -24.48 4.60 8.75
C LYS A 11 -24.10 4.63 7.27
N ASP A 12 -24.60 5.59 6.51
CA ASP A 12 -24.23 5.75 5.11
C ASP A 12 -22.88 6.46 5.00
N LEU A 13 -22.63 7.45 5.86
CA LEU A 13 -21.33 8.09 6.01
C LEU A 13 -20.25 7.09 6.43
N GLU A 14 -20.49 6.28 7.47
CA GLU A 14 -19.57 5.24 7.93
C GLU A 14 -19.20 4.28 6.78
N ARG A 15 -20.21 3.82 6.02
CA ARG A 15 -20.00 2.90 4.90
C ARG A 15 -19.20 3.54 3.76
N LEU A 16 -19.43 4.83 3.47
CA LEU A 16 -18.67 5.56 2.47
C LEU A 16 -17.22 5.76 2.90
N LEU A 17 -16.99 6.12 4.17
CA LEU A 17 -15.65 6.25 4.73
C LEU A 17 -14.91 4.90 4.74
N LEU A 18 -15.60 3.83 5.14
CA LEU A 18 -15.03 2.47 5.13
C LEU A 18 -14.63 2.05 3.71
N ARG A 19 -15.53 2.21 2.72
CA ARG A 19 -15.23 1.88 1.31
C ARG A 19 -14.07 2.69 0.77
N ARG A 20 -14.02 3.98 1.10
CA ARG A 20 -12.90 4.85 0.73
C ARG A 20 -11.60 4.37 1.34
N GLY A 21 -11.59 4.11 2.66
CA GLY A 21 -10.40 3.64 3.37
C GLY A 21 -9.91 2.28 2.86
N VAL A 22 -10.80 1.31 2.70
CA VAL A 22 -10.46 -0.01 2.15
C VAL A 22 -9.94 0.11 0.72
N GLY A 23 -10.60 0.90 -0.14
CA GLY A 23 -10.15 1.10 -1.51
C GLY A 23 -8.75 1.71 -1.61
N GLU A 24 -8.44 2.69 -0.77
CA GLU A 24 -7.10 3.29 -0.71
C GLU A 24 -6.04 2.28 -0.20
N LEU A 25 -6.39 1.46 0.81
CA LEU A 25 -5.53 0.39 1.31
C LEU A 25 -5.28 -0.72 0.27
N GLU A 26 -6.29 -1.07 -0.51
CA GLU A 26 -6.18 -2.05 -1.59
C GLU A 26 -5.35 -1.51 -2.77
N ALA A 27 -5.53 -0.24 -3.14
CA ALA A 27 -4.77 0.39 -4.22
C ALA A 27 -3.27 0.48 -3.90
N GLY A 28 -2.91 0.66 -2.62
CA GLY A 28 -1.53 0.62 -2.15
C GLY A 28 -0.96 -0.80 -1.96
N ARG A 29 -1.77 -1.85 -2.08
CA ARG A 29 -1.35 -3.22 -1.79
C ARG A 29 -0.62 -3.82 -2.99
N CYS A 30 0.70 -3.93 -2.88
CA CYS A 30 1.49 -4.71 -3.82
C CYS A 30 1.07 -6.19 -3.76
N ARG A 31 0.58 -6.74 -4.87
CA ARG A 31 0.36 -8.19 -5.03
C ARG A 31 1.38 -8.76 -6.00
N CYS A 32 1.86 -9.97 -5.73
CA CYS A 32 2.73 -10.67 -6.67
C CYS A 32 1.96 -11.00 -7.95
N ALA A 33 2.50 -10.63 -9.12
CA ALA A 33 1.89 -10.93 -10.40
C ALA A 33 1.83 -12.44 -10.71
N ASP A 34 2.76 -13.23 -10.16
CA ASP A 34 2.89 -14.65 -10.48
C ASP A 34 2.03 -15.54 -9.58
N CYS A 35 2.00 -15.28 -8.26
CA CYS A 35 1.27 -16.12 -7.29
C CYS A 35 0.12 -15.41 -6.58
N GLY A 36 -0.13 -14.12 -6.84
CA GLY A 36 -1.23 -13.36 -6.25
C GLY A 36 -1.09 -13.01 -4.77
N ARG A 37 -0.09 -13.56 -4.06
CA ARG A 37 0.12 -13.29 -2.63
C ARG A 37 0.40 -11.80 -2.38
N THR A 38 0.02 -11.31 -1.21
CA THR A 38 0.48 -10.00 -0.71
C THR A 38 1.81 -10.20 0.01
N PRO A 39 2.93 -9.63 -0.48
CA PRO A 39 4.20 -9.66 0.24
C PRO A 39 4.07 -8.92 1.59
N LEU A 40 4.62 -9.52 2.64
CA LEU A 40 4.61 -9.05 4.01
C LEU A 40 5.69 -7.99 4.25
N VAL A 41 5.49 -7.19 5.29
CA VAL A 41 6.47 -6.20 5.74
C VAL A 41 7.81 -6.88 6.00
N GLY A 42 8.88 -6.30 5.46
CA GLY A 42 10.25 -6.83 5.55
C GLY A 42 10.66 -7.75 4.40
N GLU A 43 9.72 -8.39 3.70
CA GLU A 43 10.03 -9.15 2.48
C GLU A 43 10.49 -8.24 1.34
N HIS A 44 11.16 -8.82 0.35
CA HIS A 44 11.52 -8.11 -0.88
C HIS A 44 10.46 -8.28 -1.96
N VAL A 45 10.24 -7.18 -2.69
CA VAL A 45 9.48 -7.16 -3.93
C VAL A 45 10.37 -6.65 -5.06
N HIS A 46 10.20 -7.27 -6.21
CA HIS A 46 11.01 -7.05 -7.39
C HIS A 46 10.12 -6.46 -8.48
N ARG A 47 10.48 -5.28 -8.98
CA ARG A 47 9.78 -4.60 -10.06
C ARG A 47 10.41 -4.94 -11.40
N TYR A 48 9.52 -5.20 -12.34
CA TYR A 48 9.79 -5.44 -13.74
C TYR A 48 8.99 -4.40 -14.57
N GLY A 49 9.32 -4.31 -15.85
CA GLY A 49 8.68 -3.36 -16.76
C GLY A 49 7.16 -3.42 -16.73
N ARG A 50 6.52 -2.29 -17.06
CA ARG A 50 5.06 -2.10 -17.04
C ARG A 50 4.43 -2.20 -15.64
N GLY A 51 5.20 -1.96 -14.58
CA GLY A 51 4.71 -1.94 -13.20
C GLY A 51 4.48 -3.33 -12.59
N VAL A 52 4.95 -4.38 -13.25
CA VAL A 52 4.83 -5.75 -12.75
C VAL A 52 5.67 -5.89 -11.47
N THR A 53 5.03 -6.37 -10.40
CA THR A 53 5.69 -6.60 -9.11
C THR A 53 5.65 -8.08 -8.76
N VAL A 54 6.79 -8.66 -8.40
CA VAL A 54 6.97 -10.08 -8.14
C VAL A 54 7.61 -10.24 -6.75
N CYS A 55 7.12 -11.19 -5.96
CA CYS A 55 7.68 -11.46 -4.63
C CYS A 55 9.04 -12.18 -4.72
N GLU A 56 9.82 -12.17 -3.64
CA GLU A 56 11.13 -12.83 -3.58
C GLU A 56 11.11 -14.32 -3.98
N LEU A 57 10.06 -15.04 -3.61
CA LEU A 57 9.89 -16.46 -3.95
C LEU A 57 9.74 -16.68 -5.46
N CYS A 58 8.94 -15.84 -6.12
CA CYS A 58 8.70 -15.95 -7.56
C CYS A 58 9.84 -15.35 -8.39
N ARG A 59 10.61 -14.39 -7.84
CA ARG A 59 11.82 -13.87 -8.50
C ARG A 59 12.84 -14.97 -8.74
N ALA A 60 12.94 -15.98 -7.87
CA ALA A 60 13.86 -17.09 -8.06
C ALA A 60 13.56 -17.89 -9.35
N MET A 61 12.30 -17.87 -9.80
CA MET A 61 11.84 -18.56 -11.01
C MET A 61 12.00 -17.72 -12.29
N ARG A 62 12.31 -16.43 -12.17
CA ARG A 62 12.52 -15.54 -13.32
C ARG A 62 13.99 -15.49 -13.70
N ARG A 63 14.26 -15.56 -15.00
CA ARG A 63 15.62 -15.50 -15.56
C ARG A 63 16.13 -14.07 -15.61
N GLU A 64 15.26 -13.15 -16.00
CA GLU A 64 15.57 -11.75 -16.16
C GLU A 64 15.80 -11.08 -14.80
N PRO A 65 16.86 -10.25 -14.66
CA PRO A 65 17.05 -9.47 -13.45
C PRO A 65 15.93 -8.42 -13.33
N PRO A 66 15.50 -8.10 -12.10
CA PRO A 66 14.53 -7.04 -11.89
C PRO A 66 15.14 -5.65 -12.15
N GLU A 67 14.31 -4.72 -12.59
CA GLU A 67 14.70 -3.32 -12.78
C GLU A 67 14.99 -2.65 -11.43
N ARG A 68 14.24 -3.03 -10.40
CA ARG A 68 14.38 -2.50 -9.04
C ARG A 68 13.95 -3.52 -8.01
N THR A 69 14.63 -3.56 -6.88
CA THR A 69 14.23 -4.34 -5.71
C THR A 69 13.95 -3.40 -4.56
N ASP A 70 12.82 -3.59 -3.89
CA ASP A 70 12.39 -2.83 -2.73
C ASP A 70 12.06 -3.77 -1.58
N ARG A 71 12.21 -3.27 -0.35
CA ARG A 71 11.60 -3.91 0.82
C ARG A 71 10.19 -3.39 1.03
N VAL A 72 9.27 -4.30 1.33
CA VAL A 72 7.92 -3.95 1.76
C VAL A 72 8.03 -3.20 3.09
N ARG A 73 7.56 -1.97 3.10
CA ARG A 73 7.54 -1.13 4.30
C ARG A 73 6.22 -1.33 5.03
N HIS A 74 6.24 -1.12 6.35
CA HIS A 74 5.00 -0.99 7.12
C HIS A 74 4.16 0.16 6.55
N ALA A 75 2.84 0.05 6.59
CA ALA A 75 1.94 1.08 6.05
C ALA A 75 2.12 2.46 6.72
N GLU A 76 2.54 2.46 8.00
CA GLU A 76 2.83 3.66 8.78
C GLU A 76 4.31 4.11 8.67
N GLY A 77 5.11 3.45 7.82
CA GLY A 77 6.51 3.78 7.62
C GLY A 77 6.67 5.22 7.15
N GLY A 78 7.25 6.08 7.99
CA GLY A 78 7.40 7.51 7.71
C GLY A 78 6.31 8.41 8.31
N GLN A 79 5.25 7.82 8.88
CA GLN A 79 4.25 8.53 9.69
C GLN A 79 4.65 8.58 11.17
N THR A 80 5.69 7.84 11.57
CA THR A 80 6.21 7.86 12.94
C THR A 80 6.90 9.19 13.24
N VAL A 81 6.58 9.76 14.42
CA VAL A 81 7.24 10.97 14.91
C VAL A 81 8.70 10.64 15.21
N ARG A 82 9.63 11.30 14.51
CA ARG A 82 11.06 11.24 14.85
C ARG A 82 11.37 12.27 15.91
N VAL A 83 11.88 11.85 17.06
CA VAL A 83 12.49 12.78 18.02
C VAL A 83 13.68 13.44 17.32
N LYS A 84 13.59 14.75 17.07
CA LYS A 84 14.77 15.52 16.63
C LYS A 84 15.71 15.58 17.83
N ALA A 85 16.96 15.16 17.65
CA ALA A 85 17.97 15.22 18.70
C ALA A 85 17.97 16.64 19.31
N ARG A 86 17.90 16.71 20.65
CA ARG A 86 18.01 17.97 21.38
C ARG A 86 19.46 18.44 21.18
N LEU A 87 19.67 19.60 20.56
CA LEU A 87 20.97 20.26 20.61
C LEU A 87 21.31 20.47 22.08
N ALA A 88 22.43 19.89 22.52
CA ALA A 88 22.97 20.15 23.84
C ALA A 88 23.28 21.65 23.94
N ALA A 89 22.82 22.26 25.03
CA ALA A 89 23.03 23.68 25.35
C ALA A 89 24.45 23.91 25.86
#